data_AF-A0A1J6WLN0-F1
#
_entry.id   AF-A0A1J6WLN0-F1
#
_cell.length_a   1.000
_cell.length_b   1.000
_cell.length_c   1.000
_cell.angle_alpha   90.00
_cell.angle_beta   90.00
_cell.angle_gamma   90.00
#
_symmetry.space_group_name_H-M   'P 1'
#
loop_
_entity.id
_entity.type
_entity.pdbx_description
1 polymer ?
#
loop_
_entity_poly.entity_id
_entity_poly.type
_entity_poly.pdbx_seq_one_letter_code
_entity_poly.pdbx_strand_id
1 'polypeptide(L)'
;MIGATLPAWFWAVYYFFFLTTFGTAAWSIGMKKHKWLPIIAILFTVTIPAVGMMNSIGRADEMNEFDYLIRQLQQGARWSLYSVIGYFFLAGWLFFFVFNSIKRLRRAGRSGIEYDGGE
;
A
#
# COMPACT_ATOMS: atom_id res chain seq x y z
N MET A 1 5.98 -13.71 -29.95
CA MET A 1 4.69 -13.77 -29.24
C MET A 1 4.95 -13.35 -27.80
N ILE A 2 4.53 -12.14 -27.42
CA ILE A 2 4.73 -11.59 -26.07
C ILE A 2 3.56 -12.09 -25.22
N GLY A 3 3.81 -13.07 -24.35
CA GLY A 3 2.85 -13.40 -23.29
C GLY A 3 2.61 -12.12 -22.48
N ALA A 4 1.38 -11.63 -22.48
CA ALA A 4 1.05 -10.28 -22.03
C ALA A 4 1.23 -10.14 -20.51
N THR A 5 2.45 -9.88 -20.07
CA THR A 5 2.73 -9.38 -18.72
C THR A 5 2.31 -7.92 -18.65
N LEU A 6 1.93 -7.42 -17.47
CA LEU A 6 1.70 -5.99 -17.32
C LEU A 6 2.96 -5.19 -17.72
N PRO A 7 2.79 -4.00 -18.31
CA PRO A 7 3.91 -3.14 -18.68
C PRO A 7 4.86 -2.91 -17.51
N ALA A 8 6.16 -2.76 -17.78
CA ALA A 8 7.18 -2.56 -16.75
C ALA A 8 6.90 -1.36 -15.81
N TRP A 9 6.24 -0.31 -16.31
CA TRP A 9 5.85 0.84 -15.50
C TRP A 9 4.87 0.47 -14.38
N PHE A 10 4.02 -0.55 -14.59
CA PHE A 10 3.08 -1.02 -13.57
C PHE A 10 3.83 -1.60 -12.37
N TRP A 11 4.82 -2.45 -12.65
CA TRP A 11 5.69 -3.03 -11.63
C TRP A 11 6.49 -1.95 -10.88
N ALA A 12 6.99 -0.94 -11.58
CA ALA A 12 7.70 0.18 -10.95
C ALA A 12 6.82 0.91 -9.93
N VAL A 13 5.57 1.24 -10.30
CA VAL A 13 4.59 1.88 -9.40
C VAL A 13 4.23 0.95 -8.25
N TYR A 14 4.03 -0.34 -8.53
CA TYR A 14 3.72 -1.36 -7.54
C TYR A 14 4.82 -1.42 -6.47
N TYR A 15 6.07 -1.65 -6.84
CA TYR A 15 7.17 -1.72 -5.87
C TYR A 15 7.37 -0.41 -5.10
N PHE A 16 7.17 0.74 -5.75
CA PHE A 16 7.23 2.04 -5.08
C PHE A 16 6.14 2.19 -4.00
N PHE A 17 4.93 1.73 -4.27
CA PHE A 17 3.83 1.72 -3.30
C PHE A 17 4.14 0.82 -2.09
N PHE A 18 4.67 -0.38 -2.31
CA PHE A 18 5.08 -1.27 -1.21
C PHE A 18 6.25 -0.68 -0.40
N LEU A 19 7.25 -0.10 -1.08
CA LEU A 19 8.42 0.49 -0.43
C LEU A 19 8.02 1.67 0.46
N THR A 20 7.19 2.57 -0.05
CA THR A 20 6.68 3.73 0.71
C THR A 20 5.80 3.30 1.88
N THR A 21 4.93 2.30 1.68
CA THR A 21 4.09 1.75 2.74
C THR A 21 4.91 1.06 3.83
N PHE A 22 5.94 0.29 3.45
CA PHE A 22 6.83 -0.35 4.40
C PHE A 22 7.65 0.67 5.20
N GLY A 23 8.26 1.65 4.52
CA GLY A 23 9.04 2.71 5.18
C GLY A 23 8.20 3.55 6.15
N THR A 24 6.99 3.94 5.75
CA THR A 24 6.08 4.72 6.60
C THR A 24 5.56 3.90 7.79
N ALA A 25 5.26 2.62 7.60
CA ALA A 25 4.85 1.73 8.69
C ALA A 25 6.01 1.51 9.70
N ALA A 26 7.23 1.27 9.22
CA ALA A 26 8.41 1.15 10.08
C ALA A 26 8.67 2.43 10.89
N TRP A 27 8.60 3.60 10.24
CA TRP A 27 8.71 4.90 10.92
C TRP A 27 7.60 5.10 11.96
N SER A 28 6.38 4.68 11.66
CA SER A 28 5.22 4.76 12.57
C SER A 28 5.43 3.95 13.84
N ILE A 29 5.99 2.73 13.73
CA ILE A 29 6.34 1.87 14.87
C ILE A 29 7.41 2.53 15.74
N GLY A 30 8.44 3.11 15.13
CA GLY A 30 9.52 3.81 15.84
C GLY A 30 9.02 5.01 16.66
N MET A 31 7.95 5.68 16.23
CA MET A 31 7.33 6.80 16.97
C MET A 31 6.46 6.38 18.17
N LYS A 32 6.47 5.10 18.59
CA LYS A 32 5.85 4.56 19.83
C LYS A 32 4.38 4.96 20.09
N LYS A 33 3.62 5.35 19.06
CA LYS A 33 2.16 5.46 19.20
C LYS A 33 1.57 4.08 19.01
N HIS A 34 1.45 3.33 20.11
CA HIS A 34 0.81 2.02 20.24
C HIS A 34 -0.50 1.93 19.44
N LYS A 35 -0.38 1.60 18.16
CA LYS A 35 -1.50 1.33 17.29
C LYS A 35 -1.14 0.05 16.59
N TRP A 36 -2.00 -0.94 16.72
CA TRP A 36 -1.87 -2.23 16.05
C TRP A 36 -1.98 -2.10 14.52
N LEU A 37 -2.49 -0.96 14.05
CA LEU A 37 -2.73 -0.66 12.65
C LEU A 37 -1.49 -0.72 11.72
N PRO A 38 -0.30 -0.14 12.04
CA PRO A 38 0.91 -0.31 11.24
C PRO A 38 1.39 -1.77 11.12
N ILE A 39 1.20 -2.60 12.16
CA ILE A 39 1.56 -4.03 12.11
C ILE A 39 0.67 -4.76 11.11
N ILE A 40 -0.64 -4.48 11.16
CA ILE A 40 -1.62 -5.01 10.22
C ILE A 40 -1.31 -4.53 8.79
N ALA A 41 -0.91 -3.27 8.61
CA ALA A 41 -0.51 -2.75 7.32
C ALA A 41 0.70 -3.50 6.73
N ILE A 42 1.73 -3.81 7.55
CA ILE A 42 2.90 -4.59 7.12
C ILE A 42 2.51 -6.02 6.71
N LEU A 43 1.62 -6.66 7.49
CA LEU A 43 1.11 -7.99 7.17
C LEU A 43 0.36 -7.99 5.84
N PHE A 44 -0.50 -7.01 5.61
CA PHE A 44 -1.23 -6.86 4.36
C PHE A 44 -0.30 -6.59 3.18
N THR A 45 0.77 -5.82 3.35
CA THR A 45 1.73 -5.56 2.26
C THR A 45 2.49 -6.81 1.80
N VAL A 46 2.56 -7.87 2.60
CA VAL A 46 3.22 -9.12 2.17
C VAL A 46 2.19 -10.16 1.74
N THR A 47 1.10 -10.28 2.49
CA THR A 47 0.08 -11.32 2.25
C THR A 47 -0.75 -11.07 1.01
N ILE A 48 -1.09 -9.82 0.68
CA ILE A 48 -1.90 -9.50 -0.51
C ILE A 48 -1.18 -9.89 -1.82
N PRO A 49 0.10 -9.48 -2.05
CA PRO A 49 0.88 -9.95 -3.19
C PRO A 49 0.99 -11.47 -3.23
N ALA A 50 1.33 -12.09 -2.09
CA ALA A 50 1.59 -13.51 -2.02
C ALA A 50 0.34 -14.34 -2.35
N VAL A 51 -0.82 -13.98 -1.80
CA VAL A 51 -2.10 -14.65 -2.08
C VAL A 51 -2.50 -14.44 -3.54
N GLY A 52 -2.30 -13.24 -4.09
CA GLY A 52 -2.58 -12.96 -5.50
C GLY A 52 -1.68 -13.75 -6.44
N MET A 53 -0.39 -13.82 -6.14
CA MET A 53 0.59 -14.56 -6.93
C MET A 53 0.33 -16.06 -6.86
N MET A 54 0.07 -16.62 -5.67
CA MET A 54 -0.23 -18.06 -5.49
C MET A 54 -1.50 -18.50 -6.23
N ASN A 55 -2.54 -17.67 -6.25
CA ASN A 55 -3.78 -17.99 -6.99
C ASN A 55 -3.64 -17.80 -8.50
N SER A 56 -2.66 -17.01 -8.96
CA SER A 56 -2.39 -16.77 -10.39
C SER A 56 -1.53 -17.87 -11.04
N ILE A 57 -1.02 -18.85 -10.28
CA ILE A 57 -0.15 -19.95 -10.79
C ILE A 57 -0.91 -20.97 -11.67
N GLY A 58 -2.24 -20.98 -11.67
CA GLY A 58 -3.08 -21.88 -12.48
C GLY A 58 -3.79 -21.21 -13.66
N ARG A 59 -3.26 -20.10 -14.16
CA ARG A 59 -3.90 -19.26 -15.19
C ARG A 59 -3.76 -19.89 -16.58
N ALA A 60 -4.80 -19.75 -17.41
CA ALA A 60 -4.69 -20.05 -18.85
C ALA A 60 -3.64 -19.14 -19.50
N ASP A 61 -2.81 -19.69 -20.39
CA ASP A 61 -1.58 -19.08 -20.92
C ASP A 61 -1.77 -17.71 -21.62
N GLU A 62 -3.00 -17.31 -21.93
CA GLU A 62 -3.31 -16.12 -22.74
C GLU A 62 -3.97 -14.95 -21.96
N MET A 63 -4.28 -15.10 -20.67
CA MET A 63 -5.07 -14.10 -19.94
C MET A 63 -4.20 -13.29 -19.00
N ASN A 64 -4.28 -11.96 -18.93
CA ASN A 64 -3.39 -11.18 -18.04
C ASN A 64 -3.69 -11.37 -16.53
N GLU A 65 -2.74 -11.09 -15.64
CA GLU A 65 -2.89 -11.29 -14.17
C GLU A 65 -3.97 -10.38 -13.60
N PHE A 66 -4.01 -9.15 -14.11
CA PHE A 66 -5.03 -8.17 -13.76
C PHE A 66 -6.41 -8.60 -14.24
N ASP A 67 -6.52 -9.11 -15.47
CA ASP A 67 -7.78 -9.62 -16.01
C ASP A 67 -8.27 -10.85 -15.26
N TYR A 68 -7.35 -11.73 -14.86
CA TYR A 68 -7.66 -12.88 -14.01
C TYR A 68 -8.20 -12.45 -12.66
N LEU A 69 -7.58 -11.45 -12.03
CA LEU A 69 -8.03 -10.89 -10.75
C LEU A 69 -9.43 -10.28 -10.86
N ILE A 70 -9.71 -9.52 -11.92
CA ILE A 70 -11.03 -8.94 -12.19
C ILE A 70 -12.07 -10.03 -12.42
N ARG A 71 -11.76 -11.05 -13.23
CA ARG A 71 -12.68 -12.17 -13.48
C ARG A 71 -12.99 -12.93 -12.20
N GLN A 72 -11.97 -13.20 -11.39
CA GLN A 72 -12.12 -13.85 -10.07
C GLN A 72 -12.90 -12.96 -9.09
N LEU A 73 -12.77 -11.63 -9.18
CA LEU A 73 -13.57 -10.70 -8.40
C LEU A 73 -15.05 -10.74 -8.79
N GLN A 74 -15.34 -10.76 -10.10
CA GLN A 74 -16.70 -10.89 -10.63
C GLN A 74 -17.33 -12.24 -10.26
N GLN A 75 -16.52 -13.30 -10.16
CA GLN A 75 -16.94 -14.61 -9.68
C GLN A 75 -17.09 -14.67 -8.15
N GLY A 76 -16.79 -13.59 -7.42
CA GLY A 76 -16.91 -13.53 -5.97
C GLY A 76 -15.86 -14.35 -5.22
N ALA A 77 -14.70 -14.61 -5.83
CA ALA A 77 -13.64 -15.36 -5.19
C ALA A 77 -13.15 -14.64 -3.92
N ARG A 78 -13.20 -15.34 -2.78
CA ARG A 78 -12.85 -14.78 -1.46
C ARG A 78 -11.46 -14.15 -1.42
N TRP A 79 -10.49 -14.74 -2.13
CA TRP A 79 -9.12 -14.22 -2.20
C TRP A 79 -9.06 -12.90 -2.97
N SER A 80 -9.82 -12.76 -4.06
CA SER A 80 -9.85 -11.52 -4.86
C SER A 80 -10.50 -10.38 -4.07
N LEU A 81 -11.60 -10.68 -3.36
CA LEU A 81 -12.23 -9.70 -2.47
C LEU A 81 -11.30 -9.26 -1.33
N TYR A 82 -10.60 -10.21 -0.70
CA TYR A 82 -9.58 -9.94 0.32
C TYR A 82 -8.47 -9.04 -0.21
N SER A 83 -7.92 -9.35 -1.39
CA SER A 83 -6.86 -8.56 -2.01
C SER A 83 -7.33 -7.15 -2.33
N VAL A 84 -8.53 -6.98 -2.90
CA VAL A 84 -9.09 -5.66 -3.24
C VAL A 84 -9.31 -4.80 -1.98
N ILE A 85 -9.99 -5.34 -0.96
CA ILE A 85 -10.22 -4.63 0.30
C ILE A 85 -8.89 -4.28 0.96
N GLY A 86 -7.93 -5.20 0.92
CA GLY A 86 -6.58 -4.99 1.44
C GLY A 86 -5.84 -3.85 0.74
N TYR A 87 -5.91 -3.76 -0.59
CA TYR A 87 -5.33 -2.64 -1.34
C TYR A 87 -5.96 -1.30 -0.96
N PHE A 88 -7.28 -1.23 -0.85
CA PHE A 88 -7.98 -0.01 -0.40
C PHE A 88 -7.58 0.38 1.04
N PHE A 89 -7.46 -0.60 1.93
CA PHE A 89 -7.01 -0.37 3.30
C PHE A 89 -5.58 0.19 3.34
N LEU A 90 -4.64 -0.39 2.59
CA LEU A 90 -3.26 0.09 2.50
C LEU A 90 -3.19 1.51 1.94
N ALA A 91 -3.95 1.81 0.89
CA ALA A 91 -4.02 3.14 0.30
C ALA A 91 -4.59 4.18 1.30
N GLY A 92 -5.68 3.83 1.99
CA GLY A 92 -6.27 4.69 3.02
C GLY A 92 -5.34 4.92 4.21
N TRP A 93 -4.63 3.87 4.65
CA TRP A 93 -3.62 3.96 5.71
C TRP A 93 -2.48 4.89 5.32
N LEU A 94 -1.89 4.69 4.14
CA LEU A 94 -0.80 5.51 3.62
C LEU A 94 -1.24 6.97 3.53
N PHE A 95 -2.42 7.24 2.98
CA PHE A 95 -2.98 8.59 2.89
C PHE A 95 -3.15 9.24 4.28
N PHE A 96 -3.74 8.52 5.23
CA PHE A 96 -3.92 9.01 6.60
C PHE A 96 -2.58 9.31 7.28
N PHE A 97 -1.59 8.45 7.09
CA PHE A 97 -0.26 8.62 7.66
C PHE A 97 0.46 9.85 7.07
N VAL A 98 0.47 9.98 5.74
CA VAL A 98 1.09 11.11 5.04
C VAL A 98 0.42 12.42 5.44
N PHE A 99 -0.91 12.47 5.44
CA PHE A 99 -1.65 13.68 5.77
C PHE A 99 -1.44 14.13 7.23
N ASN A 100 -1.39 13.18 8.17
CA ASN A 100 -1.10 13.49 9.56
C ASN A 100 0.35 13.94 9.77
N SER A 101 1.30 13.36 9.02
CA SER A 101 2.71 13.73 9.07
C SER A 101 2.95 15.15 8.54
N ILE A 102 2.33 15.51 7.42
CA ILE A 102 2.38 16.87 6.84
C ILE A 102 1.82 17.90 7.83
N LYS A 103 0.69 17.60 8.50
CA LYS A 103 0.11 18.47 9.53
C LYS A 103 1.03 18.70 10.73
N ARG A 104 1.82 17.69 11.12
CA ARG A 104 2.80 17.84 12.22
C ARG A 104 3.97 18.73 11.80
N LEU A 105 4.49 18.55 10.59
CA LEU A 105 5.56 19.39 10.04
C LEU A 105 5.13 20.86 9.93
N ARG A 106 3.92 21.14 9.42
CA ARG A 106 3.39 22.52 9.34
C ARG A 106 3.23 23.19 10.70
N ARG A 107 2.93 22.44 11.76
CA ARG A 107 2.83 22.98 13.12
C ARG A 107 4.20 23.27 13.74
N ALA A 108 5.17 22.36 13.55
CA ALA A 108 6.53 22.55 14.05
C ALA A 108 7.24 23.75 13.37
N GLY A 109 7.04 23.95 12.07
CA GLY A 109 7.57 25.12 11.37
C GLY A 109 6.93 26.44 11.82
N ARG A 110 5.66 26.43 12.26
CA ARG A 110 4.97 27.64 12.73
C ARG A 110 5.37 28.05 14.14
N SER A 111 5.61 27.10 15.03
CA SER A 111 6.12 27.37 16.38
C SER A 111 7.56 27.87 16.39
N GLY A 112 8.39 27.47 15.40
CA GLY A 112 9.77 27.97 15.28
C GLY A 112 9.86 29.44 14.85
N ILE A 113 8.93 29.91 14.00
CA ILE A 113 8.90 31.30 13.54
C ILE A 113 8.42 32.25 14.65
N GLU A 114 7.56 31.79 15.55
CA GLU A 114 7.00 32.61 16.64
C GLU A 114 8.00 32.86 17.78
N TYR A 115 9.06 32.06 17.88
CA TYR A 115 10.10 32.20 18.91
C TYR A 115 11.28 33.06 18.44
N ASP A 116 11.46 33.24 17.12
CA ASP A 116 12.59 33.98 16.51
C ASP A 116 12.25 35.46 16.22
N GLY A 117 10.98 35.86 16.34
CA GLY A 117 10.51 37.23 16.11
C GLY A 117 10.35 38.09 17.38
N GLY A 118 10.86 37.62 18.51
CA GLY A 118 10.71 38.25 19.82
C GLY A 118 12.02 38.71 20.44
N GLU A 119 12.74 39.61 19.76
CA GLU A 119 13.83 40.41 20.34
C GLU A 119 13.66 41.89 19.99
#